data_AF-A0AAU7Q2I1-F1
#
_entry.id   AF-A0AAU7Q2I1-F1
#
_cell.length_a   1.000
_cell.length_b   1.000
_cell.length_c   1.000
_cell.angle_alpha   90.00
_cell.angle_beta   90.00
_cell.angle_gamma   90.00
#
_symmetry.space_group_name_H-M   'P 1'
#
loop_
_entity.id
_entity.type
_entity.pdbx_description
1 polymer ?
#
loop_
_entity_poly.entity_id
_entity_poly.type
_entity_poly.pdbx_seq_one_letter_code
_entity_poly.pdbx_strand_id
1 'polypeptide(L)'
;MDQSQERLNVNVNFEGEFAHYLIEMAKVQNRTIEEVVKDLVEEEIEASKLSEEDDEIDEVDIKLAKLSLERDARGDEEIRSEDVDWNRILSAKTV
;
A
#
# COMPACT_ATOMS: atom_id res chain seq x y z
N MET A 1 5.25 34.91 -5.13
CA MET A 1 4.31 34.13 -4.30
C MET A 1 5.04 33.86 -3.02
N ASP A 2 4.71 34.61 -1.98
CA ASP A 2 5.32 34.44 -0.66
C ASP A 2 4.67 33.20 -0.05
N GLN A 3 5.36 32.07 -0.10
CA GLN A 3 4.98 30.92 0.72
C GLN A 3 5.43 31.24 2.15
N SER A 4 4.71 32.16 2.79
CA SER A 4 4.74 32.30 4.24
C SER A 4 4.42 30.92 4.78
N GLN A 5 5.43 30.20 5.28
CA GLN A 5 5.22 28.89 5.89
C GLN A 5 4.19 29.08 7.00
N GLU A 6 2.95 28.65 6.78
CA GLU A 6 1.91 28.68 7.80
C GLU A 6 2.36 27.74 8.93
N ARG A 7 2.92 28.33 9.99
CA ARG A 7 3.32 27.61 11.19
C ARG A 7 2.21 27.70 12.20
N LEU A 8 1.58 26.57 12.48
CA LEU A 8 0.63 26.43 13.57
C LEU A 8 1.34 25.77 14.75
N ASN A 9 1.32 26.42 15.91
CA ASN A 9 1.80 25.83 17.15
C ASN A 9 0.60 25.36 17.97
N VAL A 10 0.51 24.05 18.20
CA VAL A 10 -0.57 23.41 18.96
C VAL A 10 0.02 22.73 20.18
N ASN A 11 -0.60 22.91 21.34
CA ASN A 11 -0.22 22.18 22.54
C ASN A 11 -1.04 20.89 22.62
N VAL A 12 -0.36 19.74 22.64
CA VAL A 12 -0.97 18.41 22.68
C VAL A 12 -0.45 17.67 23.91
N ASN A 13 -1.36 17.04 24.64
CA ASN A 13 -1.02 16.22 25.79
C ASN A 13 -1.28 14.74 25.49
N PHE A 14 -0.31 13.90 25.82
CA PHE A 14 -0.42 12.45 25.78
C PHE A 14 -0.30 11.90 27.21
N GLU A 15 -1.04 10.84 27.50
CA GLU A 15 -1.07 10.24 28.84
C GLU A 15 -0.84 8.72 28.77
N GLY A 16 -0.52 8.12 29.93
CA GLY A 16 -0.40 6.68 30.09
C GLY A 16 0.78 6.06 29.32
N GLU A 17 0.56 4.83 28.84
CA GLU A 17 1.60 4.04 28.16
C GLU A 17 2.10 4.69 26.87
N PHE A 18 1.22 5.40 26.15
CA PHE A 18 1.60 6.08 24.92
C PHE A 18 2.58 7.23 25.17
N ALA A 19 2.37 8.01 26.24
CA ALA A 19 3.33 9.04 26.65
C ALA A 19 4.70 8.44 27.00
N HIS A 20 4.69 7.30 27.70
CA HIS A 20 5.93 6.60 28.02
C HIS A 20 6.65 6.10 26.77
N TYR A 21 5.93 5.53 25.82
CA TYR A 21 6.46 5.08 24.54
C TYR A 21 7.14 6.22 23.77
N LEU A 22 6.49 7.39 23.64
CA LEU A 22 7.06 8.56 22.96
C LEU A 22 8.34 9.05 23.64
N ILE A 23 8.40 9.02 24.98
CA ILE A 23 9.59 9.38 25.75
C ILE A 23 10.75 8.41 25.46
N GLU A 24 10.50 7.11 25.45
CA GLU A 24 11.54 6.10 25.19
C GLU A 24 12.02 6.14 23.73
N MET A 25 11.11 6.30 22.78
CA MET A 25 11.45 6.50 21.36
C MET A 25 12.36 7.71 21.15
N ALA A 26 12.01 8.86 21.74
CA ALA A 26 12.83 10.07 21.67
C ALA A 26 14.25 9.84 22.22
N LYS A 27 14.38 9.11 23.33
CA LYS A 27 15.68 8.74 23.90
C LYS A 27 16.49 7.82 22.98
N VAL A 28 15.87 6.75 22.47
CA VAL A 28 16.54 5.77 21.60
C VAL A 28 17.04 6.42 20.32
N GLN A 29 16.27 7.34 19.75
CA GLN A 29 16.60 8.02 18.52
C GLN A 29 17.45 9.28 18.73
N ASN A 30 17.70 9.68 19.99
CA ASN A 30 18.36 10.93 20.36
C ASN A 30 17.75 12.16 19.67
N ARG A 31 16.41 12.21 19.67
CA ARG A 31 15.57 13.26 19.09
C ARG A 31 14.66 13.87 20.15
N THR A 32 14.06 15.00 19.83
CA THR A 32 13.02 15.59 20.67
C THR A 32 11.69 14.85 20.49
N ILE A 33 10.81 14.91 21.49
CA ILE A 33 9.46 14.33 21.40
C ILE A 33 8.66 14.98 20.25
N GLU A 34 8.86 16.28 20.02
CA GLU A 34 8.22 17.01 18.92
C GLU A 34 8.61 16.44 17.55
N GLU A 35 9.90 16.17 17.31
CA GLU A 35 10.37 15.55 16.07
C GLU A 35 9.78 14.14 15.87
N VAL A 36 9.72 13.34 16.94
CA VAL A 36 9.12 11.99 16.86
C VAL A 36 7.63 12.06 16.54
N VAL A 37 6.88 12.96 17.19
CA VAL A 37 5.45 13.13 16.93
C VAL A 37 5.21 13.66 15.52
N LYS A 38 6.06 14.58 15.04
CA LYS A 38 6.00 15.08 13.68
C LYS A 38 6.15 13.95 12.66
N ASP A 39 7.17 13.11 12.80
CA ASP A 39 7.41 11.99 11.87
C ASP A 39 6.22 11.02 11.86
N LEU A 40 5.64 10.69 13.02
CA LEU A 40 4.46 9.82 13.11
C LEU A 40 3.22 10.43 12.43
N VAL A 41 3.01 11.74 12.57
CA VAL A 41 1.88 12.42 11.93
C VAL A 41 2.10 12.52 10.42
N GLU A 42 3.33 12.78 9.96
CA GLU A 42 3.66 12.76 8.53
C GLU A 42 3.43 11.37 7.92
N GLU A 43 3.87 10.31 8.60
CA GLU A 43 3.65 8.92 8.18
C GLU A 43 2.15 8.59 8.06
N GLU A 44 1.33 8.99 9.04
CA GLU A 44 -0.12 8.75 9.00
C GLU A 44 -0.80 9.52 7.86
N ILE A 45 -0.36 10.75 7.58
CA ILE A 45 -0.87 11.56 6.46
C ILE A 45 -0.51 10.90 5.12
N GLU A 46 0.70 10.38 4.98
CA GLU A 46 1.13 9.67 3.76
C GLU A 46 0.37 8.34 3.59
N ALA A 47 0.25 7.55 4.66
CA ALA A 47 -0.53 6.31 4.66
C ALA A 47 -2.01 6.56 4.33
N SER A 48 -2.61 7.62 4.88
CA SER A 48 -3.98 8.00 4.57
C SER A 48 -4.16 8.36 3.09
N LYS A 49 -3.19 9.08 2.50
CA LYS A 49 -3.22 9.41 1.06
C LYS A 49 -3.10 8.17 0.18
N LEU A 50 -2.20 7.24 0.53
CA LEU A 50 -2.05 5.99 -0.20
C LEU A 50 -3.29 5.12 -0.13
N SER A 51 -4.01 5.14 1.00
CA SER A 51 -5.29 4.44 1.13
C SER A 51 -6.41 5.05 0.30
N GLU A 52 -6.34 6.33 -0.06
CA GLU A 52 -7.29 7.00 -0.96
C GLU A 52 -6.93 6.79 -2.45
N GLU A 53 -5.68 6.43 -2.76
CA GLU A 53 -5.21 6.11 -4.12
C GLU A 53 -5.48 4.65 -4.55
N ASP A 54 -5.81 3.75 -3.60
CA ASP A 54 -6.08 2.33 -3.88
C ASP A 54 -7.47 2.05 -4.52
N ASP A 55 -8.21 3.12 -4.86
CA ASP A 55 -9.38 3.08 -5.76
C ASP A 55 -8.97 3.19 -7.25
N GLU A 56 -7.68 3.28 -7.58
CA GLU A 56 -7.20 3.06 -8.96
C GLU A 56 -7.17 1.57 -9.25
N ILE A 57 -8.20 1.07 -9.95
CA ILE A 57 -8.13 -0.22 -10.63
C ILE A 57 -6.87 -0.21 -11.50
N ASP A 58 -5.87 -1.00 -11.12
CA ASP A 58 -4.62 -1.15 -11.84
C ASP A 58 -4.89 -1.33 -13.34
N GLU A 59 -4.17 -0.66 -14.24
CA GLU A 59 -4.39 -0.79 -15.69
C GLU A 59 -4.34 -2.26 -16.16
N VAL A 60 -3.60 -3.09 -15.41
CA VAL A 60 -3.52 -4.54 -15.56
C VAL A 60 -4.87 -5.21 -15.32
N ASP A 61 -5.58 -4.86 -14.25
CA ASP A 61 -6.88 -5.43 -13.90
C ASP A 61 -7.96 -5.03 -14.92
N ILE A 62 -7.92 -3.77 -15.39
CA ILE A 62 -8.79 -3.32 -16.50
C ILE A 62 -8.53 -4.15 -17.76
N LYS A 63 -7.27 -4.46 -18.06
CA LYS A 63 -6.89 -5.23 -19.25
C LYS A 63 -7.28 -6.70 -19.13
N LEU A 64 -7.13 -7.30 -17.95
CA LEU A 64 -7.56 -8.67 -17.67
C LEU A 64 -9.09 -8.80 -17.76
N ALA A 65 -9.84 -7.83 -17.21
CA ALA A 65 -11.29 -7.80 -17.31
C ALA A 65 -11.76 -7.71 -18.78
N LYS A 66 -11.13 -6.86 -19.60
CA LYS A 66 -11.44 -6.76 -21.04
C LYS A 66 -11.17 -8.07 -21.79
N LEU A 67 -10.03 -8.71 -21.52
CA LEU A 67 -9.68 -10.00 -22.12
C LEU A 67 -10.67 -11.11 -21.73
N SER A 68 -11.13 -11.13 -20.48
CA SER A 68 -12.15 -12.08 -20.02
C SER A 68 -13.48 -11.87 -20.73
N LEU A 69 -13.94 -10.62 -20.85
CA LEU A 69 -15.16 -10.27 -21.59
C LEU A 69 -15.09 -10.66 -23.08
N GLU A 70 -13.95 -10.43 -23.72
CA GLU A 70 -13.74 -10.80 -25.12
C GLU A 70 -13.73 -12.32 -25.32
N ARG A 71 -13.07 -13.07 -24.43
CA ARG A 71 -13.08 -14.54 -24.42
C ARG A 71 -14.50 -15.09 -24.29
N ASP A 72 -15.28 -14.57 -23.33
CA ASP A 72 -16.64 -15.05 -23.08
C ASP A 72 -17.56 -14.72 -24.27
N ALA A 73 -17.36 -13.58 -24.94
CA ALA A 73 -18.10 -13.21 -26.14
C ALA A 73 -17.78 -14.11 -27.36
N ARG A 74 -16.57 -14.68 -27.43
CA ARG A 74 -16.17 -15.63 -28.48
C ARG A 74 -16.66 -17.06 -28.20
N GLY A 75 -17.12 -17.33 -26.98
CA GLY A 75 -17.55 -18.65 -26.55
C GLY A 75 -16.38 -19.63 -26.44
N ASP A 76 -15.17 -19.13 -26.17
CA ASP A 76 -14.00 -19.96 -26.00
C ASP A 76 -14.19 -20.88 -24.77
N GLU A 77 -13.80 -22.15 -24.91
CA GLU A 77 -13.99 -23.17 -23.87
C GLU A 77 -13.13 -22.85 -22.63
N GLU A 78 -13.73 -22.93 -21.44
CA GLU A 78 -13.02 -22.76 -20.17
C GLU A 78 -12.08 -23.94 -19.95
N ILE A 79 -10.77 -23.73 -20.09
CA ILE A 79 -9.75 -24.71 -19.76
C ILE A 79 -9.39 -24.56 -18.28
N ARG A 80 -9.62 -25.60 -17.48
CA ARG A 80 -9.21 -25.64 -16.07
C ARG A 80 -7.82 -26.22 -15.93
N SER A 81 -7.19 -25.98 -14.78
CA SER A 81 -5.86 -26.54 -14.47
C SER A 81 -5.84 -28.07 -14.52
N GLU A 82 -6.98 -28.71 -14.24
CA GLU A 82 -7.20 -30.16 -14.28
C GLU A 82 -7.25 -30.72 -15.71
N ASP A 83 -7.65 -29.90 -16.69
CA ASP A 83 -7.73 -30.28 -18.11
C ASP A 83 -6.35 -30.24 -18.79
N VAL A 84 -5.35 -29.65 -18.12
CA VAL A 84 -3.99 -29.48 -18.63
C VAL A 84 -3.08 -30.56 -18.08
N ASP A 85 -2.53 -31.40 -18.96
CA ASP A 85 -1.47 -32.35 -18.60
C ASP A 85 -0.14 -31.63 -18.38
N TRP A 86 0.03 -31.08 -17.19
CA TRP A 86 1.23 -30.36 -16.77
C TRP A 86 2.48 -31.25 -16.80
N ASN A 87 2.34 -32.55 -16.51
CA ASN A 87 3.47 -33.47 -16.53
C ASN A 87 4.04 -33.61 -17.94
N ARG A 88 3.18 -33.70 -18.95
CA ARG A 88 3.59 -33.69 -20.35
C ARG A 88 4.26 -32.37 -20.77
N ILE A 89 3.70 -31.23 -20.36
CA ILE A 89 4.25 -29.90 -20.70
C ILE A 89 5.63 -29.67 -20.05
N LEU A 90 5.76 -30.01 -18.77
CA LEU A 90 7.01 -29.84 -18.03
C LEU A 90 8.09 -30.81 -18.49
N SER A 91 7.71 -32.02 -18.89
CA SER A 91 8.64 -33.02 -19.45
C SER A 91 9.12 -32.68 -20.86
N ALA A 92 8.36 -31.89 -21.63
CA ALA A 92 8.77 -31.45 -22.97
C ALA A 92 9.83 -30.34 -22.94
N LYS A 93 10.04 -29.68 -21.79
CA LYS A 93 10.99 -28.57 -21.62
C LYS A 93 12.40 -29.00 -21.22
N THR A 94 12.64 -30.31 -21.08
CA THR A 94 13.90 -30.90 -20.60
C THR A 94 14.84 -31.37 -21.74
N VAL A 95 14.85 -30.66 -22.87
CA VAL A 95 15.82 -30.87 -23.98
C VAL A 95 16.67 -29.63 -24.15
#